data_AF-A0A9C8TW73-F1
#
_entry.id   AF-A0A9C8TW73-F1
#
_cell.length_a   1.000
_cell.length_b   1.000
_cell.length_c   1.000
_cell.angle_alpha   90.00
_cell.angle_beta   90.00
_cell.angle_gamma   90.00
#
_symmetry.space_group_name_H-M   'P 1'
#
loop_
_entity.id
_entity.type
_entity.pdbx_description
1 polymer ?
#
loop_
_entity_poly.entity_id
_entity_poly.type
_entity_poly.pdbx_seq_one_letter_code
_entity_poly.pdbx_strand_id
1 'polypeptide(L)'
;YSTVRSVLAAGREHLRWETQNRLDAMLAHGTTTVEIKSGYGLNLETERKMLQIAGFLDRRHPMDIVATFLGAHVVPENMDRAAYVDFLVDEALGELKGLAEFCDVFCDAEAFTLDEARRIFSAALEQGYKLKIHAGQFTDMGAAGLAAEFGAVSADHLEHVSDEQLAQMHDCGTLAVLLPGAALYLMSETYADARRMIDAGVPVAVATDFNPGSCPCFSMQMMISLACLKLKLTPAEAVTAATINAAYALDRGDRVGSLEPGKQADLIIVNTIDERELACHFGVNNVRTVIKAGKVV
;
A
#
# COMPACT_ATOMS: atom_id res chain seq x y z
N TYR A 1 12.82 -13.39 5.95
CA TYR A 1 14.01 -13.18 5.08
C TYR A 1 14.08 -14.00 3.78
N SER A 2 13.28 -15.05 3.55
CA SER A 2 13.36 -15.84 2.28
C SER A 2 13.25 -14.96 1.03
N THR A 3 12.23 -14.09 0.96
CA THR A 3 12.02 -13.17 -0.16
C THR A 3 13.19 -12.21 -0.36
N VAL A 4 13.75 -11.65 0.73
CA VAL A 4 14.92 -10.76 0.67
C VAL A 4 16.08 -11.46 -0.04
N ARG A 5 16.40 -12.70 0.36
CA ARG A 5 17.46 -13.50 -0.28
C ARG A 5 17.19 -13.74 -1.76
N SER A 6 15.94 -14.03 -2.13
CA SER A 6 15.54 -14.23 -3.54
C SER A 6 15.68 -12.96 -4.38
N VAL A 7 15.28 -11.79 -3.85
CA VAL A 7 15.38 -10.49 -4.56
C VAL A 7 16.84 -10.03 -4.71
N LEU A 8 17.68 -10.31 -3.71
CA LEU A 8 19.12 -10.08 -3.79
C LEU A 8 19.77 -10.92 -4.89
N ALA A 9 19.45 -12.21 -4.96
CA ALA A 9 19.97 -13.10 -5.98
C ALA A 9 19.42 -12.83 -7.40
N ALA A 10 18.22 -12.24 -7.50
CA ALA A 10 17.55 -12.01 -8.77
C ALA A 10 18.19 -10.86 -9.58
N GLY A 11 18.47 -11.14 -10.85
CA GLY A 11 18.90 -10.14 -11.82
C GLY A 11 17.79 -9.13 -12.14
N ARG A 12 18.20 -7.91 -12.54
CA ARG A 12 17.28 -6.81 -12.89
C ARG A 12 16.24 -7.20 -13.94
N GLU A 13 16.66 -7.90 -14.98
CA GLU A 13 15.79 -8.32 -16.08
C GLU A 13 14.72 -9.32 -15.64
N HIS A 14 15.10 -10.27 -14.77
CA HIS A 14 14.16 -11.24 -14.23
C HIS A 14 13.13 -10.56 -13.31
N LEU A 15 13.57 -9.70 -12.39
CA LEU A 15 12.65 -8.93 -11.53
C LEU A 15 11.70 -8.06 -12.36
N ARG A 16 12.20 -7.40 -13.40
CA ARG A 16 11.36 -6.60 -14.30
C ARG A 16 10.31 -7.44 -15.00
N TRP A 17 10.70 -8.60 -15.53
CA TRP A 17 9.77 -9.51 -16.20
C TRP A 17 8.69 -10.03 -15.24
N GLU A 18 9.08 -10.44 -14.02
CA GLU A 18 8.15 -10.86 -12.96
C GLU A 18 7.16 -9.75 -12.59
N THR A 19 7.66 -8.53 -12.36
CA THR A 19 6.80 -7.37 -12.03
C THR A 19 5.85 -7.04 -13.17
N GLN A 20 6.32 -7.06 -14.42
CA GLN A 20 5.47 -6.84 -15.60
C GLN A 20 4.32 -7.85 -15.67
N ASN A 21 4.60 -9.15 -15.53
CA ASN A 21 3.55 -10.17 -15.57
C ASN A 21 2.49 -9.99 -14.46
N ARG A 22 2.92 -9.52 -13.27
CA ARG A 22 2.00 -9.25 -12.14
C ARG A 22 1.14 -8.02 -12.43
N LEU A 23 1.71 -6.98 -13.04
CA LEU A 23 0.98 -5.80 -13.49
C LEU A 23 -0.04 -6.16 -14.59
N ASP A 24 0.33 -7.02 -15.55
CA ASP A 24 -0.60 -7.51 -16.57
C ASP A 24 -1.79 -8.24 -15.93
N ALA A 25 -1.53 -9.08 -14.92
CA ALA A 25 -2.58 -9.78 -14.19
C ALA A 25 -3.47 -8.83 -13.37
N MET A 26 -2.89 -7.84 -12.70
CA MET A 26 -3.61 -6.79 -11.96
C MET A 26 -4.51 -5.96 -12.91
N LEU A 27 -3.96 -5.54 -14.04
CA LEU A 27 -4.69 -4.79 -15.07
C LEU A 27 -5.86 -5.60 -15.60
N ALA A 28 -5.66 -6.88 -15.92
CA ALA A 28 -6.75 -7.77 -16.35
C ALA A 28 -7.87 -7.94 -15.29
N HIS A 29 -7.59 -7.66 -14.01
CA HIS A 29 -8.56 -7.67 -12.91
C HIS A 29 -9.13 -6.28 -12.58
N GLY A 30 -8.78 -5.25 -13.37
CA GLY A 30 -9.37 -3.91 -13.32
C GLY A 30 -8.53 -2.86 -12.59
N THR A 31 -7.36 -3.20 -12.05
CA THR A 31 -6.50 -2.21 -11.40
C THR A 31 -5.83 -1.33 -12.46
N THR A 32 -6.09 -0.02 -12.42
CA THR A 32 -5.50 0.96 -13.36
C THR A 32 -4.38 1.80 -12.76
N THR A 33 -4.33 1.92 -11.43
CA THR A 33 -3.27 2.61 -10.67
C THR A 33 -2.81 1.70 -9.54
N VAL A 34 -1.50 1.60 -9.30
CA VAL A 34 -0.94 0.74 -8.26
C VAL A 34 0.20 1.43 -7.53
N GLU A 35 0.31 1.18 -6.23
CA GLU A 35 1.52 1.49 -5.47
C GLU A 35 2.45 0.27 -5.45
N ILE A 36 3.74 0.49 -5.71
CA ILE A 36 4.78 -0.52 -5.54
C ILE A 36 5.78 -0.02 -4.51
N LYS A 37 5.90 -0.77 -3.42
CA LYS A 37 6.87 -0.53 -2.36
C LYS A 37 8.15 -1.34 -2.61
N SER A 38 9.29 -0.78 -2.21
CA SER A 38 10.56 -1.51 -2.17
C SER A 38 10.65 -2.39 -0.90
N GLY A 39 11.80 -2.51 -0.23
CA GLY A 39 11.87 -3.15 1.09
C GLY A 39 12.18 -4.65 1.11
N TYR A 40 12.47 -5.25 -0.05
CA TYR A 40 13.07 -6.59 -0.11
C TYR A 40 14.55 -6.56 -0.49
N GLY A 41 15.16 -5.38 -0.59
CA GLY A 41 16.59 -5.24 -0.83
C GLY A 41 17.41 -5.12 0.45
N LEU A 42 16.98 -4.24 1.35
CA LEU A 42 17.66 -3.93 2.62
C LEU A 42 19.13 -3.49 2.47
N ASN A 43 19.48 -2.98 1.28
CA ASN A 43 20.73 -2.30 0.97
C ASN A 43 20.51 -1.35 -0.22
N LEU A 44 21.40 -0.36 -0.36
CA LEU A 44 21.20 0.72 -1.33
C LEU A 44 21.07 0.21 -2.77
N GLU A 45 21.94 -0.70 -3.20
CA GLU A 45 21.95 -1.19 -4.58
C GLU A 45 20.63 -1.88 -4.95
N THR A 46 20.11 -2.71 -4.06
CA THR A 46 18.94 -3.55 -4.33
C THR A 46 17.64 -2.75 -4.18
N GLU A 47 17.56 -1.86 -3.19
CA GLU A 47 16.44 -0.91 -3.06
C GLU A 47 16.36 -0.01 -4.30
N ARG A 48 17.52 0.54 -4.75
CA ARG A 48 17.62 1.31 -5.99
C ARG A 48 17.18 0.50 -7.20
N LYS A 49 17.61 -0.76 -7.32
CA LYS A 49 17.24 -1.67 -8.41
C LYS A 49 15.71 -1.83 -8.48
N MET A 50 15.06 -2.08 -7.34
CA MET A 50 13.59 -2.23 -7.28
C MET A 50 12.86 -0.95 -7.71
N LEU A 51 13.25 0.20 -7.16
CA LEU A 51 12.61 1.48 -7.47
C LEU A 51 12.85 1.89 -8.95
N GLN A 52 14.03 1.62 -9.49
CA GLN A 52 14.31 1.83 -10.92
C GLN A 52 13.45 0.95 -11.83
N ILE A 53 13.14 -0.28 -11.41
CA ILE A 53 12.23 -1.16 -12.15
C ILE A 53 10.81 -0.59 -12.11
N ALA A 54 10.31 -0.18 -10.93
CA ALA A 54 9.00 0.45 -10.81
C ALA A 54 8.88 1.69 -11.71
N GLY A 55 9.84 2.61 -11.65
CA GLY A 55 9.85 3.79 -12.52
C GLY A 55 10.06 3.48 -14.01
N PHE A 56 10.75 2.40 -14.36
CA PHE A 56 10.86 1.96 -15.76
C PHE A 56 9.51 1.48 -16.30
N LEU A 57 8.77 0.71 -15.49
CA LEU A 57 7.47 0.14 -15.84
C LEU A 57 6.38 1.21 -15.86
N ASP A 58 6.41 2.20 -14.96
CA ASP A 58 5.49 3.34 -14.97
C ASP A 58 5.45 4.05 -16.33
N ARG A 59 6.60 4.17 -17.00
CA ARG A 59 6.71 4.82 -18.32
C ARG A 59 6.27 3.94 -19.51
N ARG A 60 6.00 2.65 -19.30
CA ARG A 60 5.82 1.67 -20.39
C ARG A 60 4.56 0.83 -20.26
N HIS A 61 4.17 0.53 -19.05
CA HIS A 61 2.95 -0.19 -18.74
C HIS A 61 1.75 0.75 -18.90
N PRO A 62 0.56 0.26 -19.26
CA PRO A 62 -0.64 1.09 -19.25
C PRO A 62 -0.99 1.64 -17.87
N MET A 63 -0.76 0.88 -16.79
CA MET A 63 -1.08 1.31 -15.42
C MET A 63 -0.18 2.45 -14.94
N ASP A 64 -0.75 3.37 -14.16
CA ASP A 64 0.03 4.35 -13.41
C ASP A 64 0.67 3.66 -12.19
N ILE A 65 1.95 3.88 -11.93
CA ILE A 65 2.68 3.27 -10.81
C ILE A 65 3.22 4.35 -9.87
N VAL A 66 2.84 4.26 -8.60
CA VAL A 66 3.37 5.09 -7.52
C VAL A 66 4.45 4.31 -6.78
N ALA A 67 5.68 4.84 -6.75
CA ALA A 67 6.81 4.20 -6.09
C ALA A 67 7.00 4.71 -4.66
N THR A 68 7.14 3.75 -3.73
CA THR A 68 7.33 4.01 -2.30
C THR A 68 8.61 3.33 -1.81
N PHE A 69 9.48 4.07 -1.14
CA PHE A 69 10.67 3.53 -0.51
C PHE A 69 10.30 2.94 0.86
N LEU A 70 10.50 1.63 1.02
CA LEU A 70 10.26 0.88 2.26
C LEU A 70 11.55 0.20 2.74
N GLY A 71 12.68 0.93 2.76
CA GLY A 71 13.94 0.37 3.28
C GLY A 71 13.83 -0.05 4.75
N ALA A 72 12.97 0.64 5.51
CA ALA A 72 12.59 0.31 6.87
C ALA A 72 11.49 -0.79 6.93
N HIS A 73 11.64 -1.86 6.14
CA HIS A 73 10.75 -3.01 6.18
C HIS A 73 11.09 -3.93 7.35
N VAL A 74 12.34 -4.37 7.43
CA VAL A 74 12.91 -5.13 8.56
C VAL A 74 14.40 -4.82 8.64
N VAL A 75 15.01 -5.06 9.80
CA VAL A 75 16.47 -4.91 9.98
C VAL A 75 17.19 -6.11 9.32
N PRO A 76 18.21 -5.91 8.47
CA PRO A 76 18.95 -7.03 7.87
C PRO A 76 19.59 -7.95 8.92
N GLU A 77 19.60 -9.28 8.67
CA GLU A 77 20.17 -10.28 9.60
C GLU A 77 21.66 -10.04 9.94
N ASN A 78 22.40 -9.32 9.08
CA ASN A 78 23.86 -9.15 9.16
C ASN A 78 24.30 -7.71 9.50
N MET A 79 23.41 -6.87 10.03
CA MET A 79 23.74 -5.49 10.39
C MET A 79 23.21 -5.16 11.79
N ASP A 80 23.96 -4.36 12.54
CA ASP A 80 23.47 -3.79 13.79
C ASP A 80 22.27 -2.87 13.53
N ARG A 81 21.27 -2.92 14.41
CA ARG A 81 20.02 -2.16 14.23
C ARG A 81 20.26 -0.66 14.19
N ALA A 82 21.08 -0.12 15.09
CA ALA A 82 21.35 1.32 15.11
C ALA A 82 22.12 1.74 13.86
N ALA A 83 23.11 0.94 13.45
CA ALA A 83 23.84 1.17 12.21
C ALA A 83 22.93 1.13 10.97
N TYR A 84 21.91 0.26 10.94
CA TYR A 84 20.97 0.20 9.83
C TYR A 84 20.04 1.42 9.79
N VAL A 85 19.57 1.90 10.95
CA VAL A 85 18.80 3.14 11.04
C VAL A 85 19.64 4.34 10.59
N ASP A 86 20.91 4.42 11.01
CA ASP A 86 21.84 5.46 10.56
C ASP A 86 22.02 5.40 9.03
N PHE A 87 22.24 4.21 8.46
CA PHE A 87 22.30 4.02 7.01
C PHE A 87 21.04 4.52 6.28
N LEU A 88 19.85 4.20 6.80
CA LEU A 88 18.59 4.64 6.20
C LEU A 88 18.50 6.17 6.20
N VAL A 89 18.80 6.79 7.34
CA VAL A 89 18.66 8.23 7.59
C VAL A 89 19.71 9.04 6.83
N ASP A 90 20.99 8.64 6.93
CA ASP A 90 22.13 9.45 6.49
C ASP A 90 22.49 9.20 5.01
N GLU A 91 22.10 8.05 4.44
CA GLU A 91 22.47 7.67 3.07
C GLU A 91 21.25 7.33 2.20
N ALA A 92 20.47 6.31 2.59
CA ALA A 92 19.49 5.70 1.69
C ALA A 92 18.37 6.66 1.26
N LEU A 93 17.82 7.45 2.20
CA LEU A 93 16.75 8.41 1.91
C LEU A 93 17.19 9.46 0.88
N GLY A 94 18.37 10.07 1.07
CA GLY A 94 18.89 11.07 0.14
C GLY A 94 19.14 10.48 -1.26
N GLU A 95 19.79 9.31 -1.30
CA GLU A 95 20.18 8.65 -2.55
C GLU A 95 19.00 8.11 -3.37
N LEU A 96 17.86 7.83 -2.73
CA LEU A 96 16.69 7.23 -3.36
C LEU A 96 15.51 8.20 -3.58
N LYS A 97 15.61 9.45 -3.10
CA LYS A 97 14.51 10.43 -3.18
C LYS A 97 13.99 10.70 -4.60
N GLY A 98 14.88 10.67 -5.59
CA GLY A 98 14.52 10.85 -7.00
C GLY A 98 13.83 9.64 -7.64
N LEU A 99 13.71 8.52 -6.92
CA LEU A 99 13.13 7.27 -7.41
C LEU A 99 11.82 6.87 -6.71
N ALA A 100 11.48 7.52 -5.60
CA ALA A 100 10.26 7.27 -4.84
C ALA A 100 9.61 8.57 -4.35
N GLU A 101 8.28 8.63 -4.42
CA GLU A 101 7.49 9.76 -3.94
C GLU A 101 7.25 9.66 -2.44
N PHE A 102 7.00 8.44 -1.95
CA PHE A 102 6.69 8.16 -0.57
C PHE A 102 7.85 7.44 0.14
N CYS A 103 7.94 7.63 1.45
CA CYS A 103 8.72 6.81 2.37
C CYS A 103 7.76 6.10 3.32
N ASP A 104 8.01 4.82 3.56
CA ASP A 104 7.21 3.95 4.40
C ASP A 104 8.10 3.25 5.42
N VAL A 105 7.53 2.92 6.58
CA VAL A 105 8.19 2.25 7.70
C VAL A 105 7.27 1.16 8.22
N PHE A 106 7.81 -0.03 8.43
CA PHE A 106 7.12 -1.06 9.20
C PHE A 106 7.42 -0.91 10.69
N CYS A 107 6.46 -0.29 11.40
CA CYS A 107 6.56 -0.04 12.83
C CYS A 107 5.65 -1.01 13.58
N ASP A 108 6.21 -2.20 13.87
CA ASP A 108 5.56 -3.26 14.66
C ASP A 108 6.63 -4.02 15.47
N ALA A 109 6.20 -4.89 16.38
CA ALA A 109 7.05 -5.52 17.39
C ALA A 109 8.27 -6.28 16.82
N GLU A 110 8.17 -6.79 15.60
CA GLU A 110 9.22 -7.56 14.93
C GLU A 110 10.08 -6.74 13.94
N ALA A 111 9.81 -5.44 13.80
CA ALA A 111 10.45 -4.57 12.80
C ALA A 111 11.14 -3.36 13.45
N PHE A 112 10.59 -2.15 13.26
CA PHE A 112 11.13 -0.90 13.81
C PHE A 112 10.32 -0.42 15.01
N THR A 113 11.02 0.13 15.99
CA THR A 113 10.40 0.79 17.16
C THR A 113 9.83 2.16 16.78
N LEU A 114 8.96 2.72 17.63
CA LEU A 114 8.45 4.08 17.45
C LEU A 114 9.54 5.15 17.33
N ASP A 115 10.58 5.07 18.15
CA ASP A 115 11.66 6.06 18.16
C ASP A 115 12.49 6.01 16.86
N GLU A 116 12.70 4.81 16.33
CA GLU A 116 13.38 4.60 15.05
C GLU A 116 12.51 5.09 13.88
N ALA A 117 11.22 4.76 13.89
CA ALA A 117 10.27 5.24 12.89
C ALA A 117 10.19 6.77 12.89
N ARG A 118 10.15 7.40 14.07
CA ARG A 118 10.18 8.86 14.24
C ARG A 118 11.44 9.48 13.64
N ARG A 119 12.61 8.87 13.89
CA ARG A 119 13.89 9.34 13.36
C ARG A 119 13.93 9.24 11.83
N ILE A 120 13.44 8.13 11.27
CA ILE A 120 13.34 7.91 9.82
C ILE A 120 12.36 8.89 9.18
N PHE A 121 11.17 9.09 9.75
CA PHE A 121 10.18 10.03 9.23
C PHE A 121 10.65 11.48 9.26
N SER A 122 11.33 11.89 10.33
CA SER A 122 11.93 13.23 10.42
C SER A 122 12.88 13.48 9.24
N ALA A 123 13.82 12.56 9.00
CA ALA A 123 14.74 12.65 7.88
C ALA A 123 14.04 12.56 6.51
N ALA A 124 13.03 11.69 6.37
CA ALA A 124 12.29 11.53 5.12
C ALA A 124 11.53 12.81 4.75
N LEU A 125 10.90 13.49 5.72
CA LEU A 125 10.26 14.80 5.50
C LEU A 125 11.28 15.87 5.07
N GLU A 126 12.46 15.92 5.70
CA GLU A 126 13.52 16.86 5.32
C GLU A 126 13.97 16.67 3.87
N GLN A 127 13.96 15.42 3.37
CA GLN A 127 14.25 15.09 1.97
C GLN A 127 13.04 15.30 1.03
N GLY A 128 11.88 15.67 1.57
CA GLY A 128 10.66 15.96 0.81
C GLY A 128 9.84 14.72 0.40
N TYR A 129 9.97 13.61 1.13
CA TYR A 129 9.07 12.46 0.95
C TYR A 129 7.69 12.75 1.51
N LYS A 130 6.66 12.18 0.89
CA LYS A 130 5.38 11.94 1.57
C LYS A 130 5.49 10.70 2.44
N LEU A 131 4.80 10.66 3.57
CA LEU A 131 4.94 9.56 4.52
C LEU A 131 3.77 8.58 4.48
N LYS A 132 4.09 7.33 4.75
CA LYS A 132 3.17 6.20 4.97
C LYS A 132 3.72 5.34 6.09
N ILE A 133 2.87 4.55 6.76
CA ILE A 133 3.35 3.60 7.77
C ILE A 133 2.57 2.29 7.69
N HIS A 134 3.26 1.16 7.90
CA HIS A 134 2.60 -0.07 8.32
C HIS A 134 2.51 -0.06 9.85
N ALA A 135 1.29 -0.05 10.39
CA ALA A 135 1.03 0.18 11.80
C ALA A 135 -0.03 -0.77 12.36
N GLY A 136 0.20 -1.26 13.57
CA GLY A 136 -0.82 -2.00 14.33
C GLY A 136 -1.24 -3.32 13.68
N GLN A 137 -0.36 -3.96 12.90
CA GLN A 137 -0.65 -5.23 12.25
C GLN A 137 -0.73 -6.37 13.28
N PHE A 138 0.24 -6.41 14.20
CA PHE A 138 0.33 -7.44 15.23
C PHE A 138 0.19 -6.89 16.65
N THR A 139 0.63 -5.66 16.90
CA THR A 139 0.58 -5.06 18.23
C THR A 139 0.31 -3.56 18.14
N ASP A 140 -0.48 -3.04 19.09
CA ASP A 140 -0.61 -1.60 19.26
C ASP A 140 0.69 -1.02 19.84
N MET A 141 1.49 -0.40 18.99
CA MET A 141 2.69 0.33 19.41
C MET A 141 2.51 1.84 19.37
N GLY A 142 1.33 2.39 19.06
CA GLY A 142 1.16 3.83 18.85
C GLY A 142 1.58 4.33 17.46
N ALA A 143 1.86 3.44 16.52
CA ALA A 143 2.42 3.77 15.20
C ALA A 143 1.46 4.57 14.31
N ALA A 144 0.14 4.36 14.44
CA ALA A 144 -0.84 5.14 13.71
C ALA A 144 -0.92 6.59 14.24
N GLY A 145 -0.71 6.77 15.56
CA GLY A 145 -0.57 8.10 16.17
C GLY A 145 0.69 8.83 15.70
N LEU A 146 1.81 8.11 15.54
CA LEU A 146 3.03 8.67 14.93
C LEU A 146 2.78 9.10 13.48
N ALA A 147 2.03 8.31 12.71
CA ALA A 147 1.65 8.68 11.34
C ALA A 147 0.90 10.01 11.32
N ALA A 148 -0.07 10.17 12.22
CA ALA A 148 -0.86 11.38 12.36
C ALA A 148 -0.01 12.59 12.78
N GLU A 149 0.90 12.42 13.74
CA GLU A 149 1.82 13.46 14.19
C GLU A 149 2.68 14.02 13.05
N PHE A 150 3.13 13.14 12.15
CA PHE A 150 3.98 13.50 11.01
C PHE A 150 3.18 13.88 9.75
N GLY A 151 1.85 13.91 9.81
CA GLY A 151 0.99 14.22 8.66
C GLY A 151 1.15 13.20 7.53
N ALA A 152 1.34 11.92 7.86
CA ALA A 152 1.42 10.85 6.88
C ALA A 152 0.12 10.74 6.08
N VAL A 153 0.25 10.38 4.80
CA VAL A 153 -0.89 10.24 3.89
C VAL A 153 -1.76 9.04 4.29
N SER A 154 -1.14 7.94 4.71
CA SER A 154 -1.87 6.78 5.22
C SER A 154 -1.14 6.05 6.33
N ALA A 155 -1.94 5.38 7.17
CA ALA A 155 -1.51 4.29 8.02
C ALA A 155 -2.20 3.01 7.54
N ASP A 156 -1.40 1.97 7.33
CA ASP A 156 -1.77 0.73 6.67
C ASP A 156 -1.84 -0.40 7.72
N HIS A 157 -2.66 -1.44 7.52
CA HIS A 157 -3.00 -2.54 8.47
C HIS A 157 -4.08 -2.19 9.51
N LEU A 158 -3.68 -1.71 10.70
CA LEU A 158 -4.55 -1.18 11.76
C LEU A 158 -5.48 -2.20 12.47
N GLU A 159 -5.14 -3.48 12.49
CA GLU A 159 -5.84 -4.52 13.25
C GLU A 159 -5.92 -4.18 14.75
N HIS A 160 -4.86 -3.58 15.30
CA HIS A 160 -4.70 -3.27 16.73
C HIS A 160 -4.68 -1.77 17.04
N VAL A 161 -5.31 -0.91 16.23
CA VAL A 161 -5.32 0.54 16.49
C VAL A 161 -6.21 0.93 17.70
N SER A 162 -5.79 1.92 18.49
CA SER A 162 -6.56 2.47 19.61
C SER A 162 -7.45 3.66 19.20
N ASP A 163 -8.46 3.96 20.01
CA ASP A 163 -9.38 5.09 19.76
C ASP A 163 -8.67 6.45 19.82
N GLU A 164 -7.63 6.58 20.65
CA GLU A 164 -6.79 7.79 20.70
C GLU A 164 -6.06 8.02 19.37
N GLN A 165 -5.52 6.96 18.77
CA GLN A 165 -4.86 7.05 17.47
C GLN A 165 -5.85 7.34 16.35
N LEU A 166 -7.07 6.78 16.40
CA LEU A 166 -8.11 7.10 15.43
C LEU A 166 -8.51 8.58 15.48
N ALA A 167 -8.64 9.15 16.68
CA ALA A 167 -8.90 10.58 16.84
C ALA A 167 -7.77 11.43 16.25
N GLN A 168 -6.50 11.06 16.50
CA GLN A 168 -5.34 11.75 15.93
C GLN A 168 -5.33 11.67 14.40
N MET A 169 -5.61 10.49 13.83
CA MET A 169 -5.70 10.28 12.38
C MET A 169 -6.82 11.12 11.74
N HIS A 170 -8.00 11.16 12.36
CA HIS A 170 -9.11 12.00 11.93
C HIS A 170 -8.70 13.48 11.88
N ASP A 171 -8.07 13.98 12.93
CA ASP A 171 -7.76 15.40 13.08
C ASP A 171 -6.72 15.89 12.06
N CYS A 172 -5.77 15.04 11.65
CA CYS A 172 -4.73 15.38 10.68
C CYS A 172 -5.06 14.97 9.23
N GLY A 173 -6.09 14.14 9.02
CA GLY A 173 -6.50 13.64 7.71
C GLY A 173 -5.71 12.43 7.20
N THR A 174 -4.98 11.71 8.05
CA THR A 174 -4.32 10.44 7.67
C THR A 174 -5.39 9.37 7.39
N LEU A 175 -5.32 8.75 6.20
CA LEU A 175 -6.25 7.70 5.81
C LEU A 175 -5.89 6.34 6.44
N ALA A 176 -6.90 5.52 6.72
CA ALA A 176 -6.73 4.13 7.12
C ALA A 176 -6.76 3.22 5.89
N VAL A 177 -5.65 2.53 5.57
CA VAL A 177 -5.59 1.55 4.46
C VAL A 177 -5.66 0.14 5.03
N LEU A 178 -6.79 -0.54 4.83
CA LEU A 178 -7.06 -1.84 5.43
C LEU A 178 -6.70 -2.98 4.49
N LEU A 179 -6.07 -4.00 5.03
CA LEU A 179 -5.42 -5.08 4.28
C LEU A 179 -6.04 -6.45 4.63
N PRO A 180 -7.34 -6.67 4.36
CA PRO A 180 -8.04 -7.87 4.83
C PRO A 180 -7.51 -9.17 4.23
N GLY A 181 -6.85 -9.10 3.07
CA GLY A 181 -6.17 -10.24 2.47
C GLY A 181 -4.99 -10.74 3.30
N ALA A 182 -4.27 -9.86 3.98
CA ALA A 182 -3.15 -10.22 4.84
C ALA A 182 -3.64 -10.95 6.10
N ALA A 183 -4.63 -10.38 6.78
CA ALA A 183 -5.27 -11.02 7.93
C ALA A 183 -5.84 -12.41 7.58
N LEU A 184 -6.48 -12.55 6.41
CA LEU A 184 -6.98 -13.84 5.93
C LEU A 184 -5.86 -14.87 5.73
N TYR A 185 -4.81 -14.50 5.00
CA TYR A 185 -3.74 -15.42 4.62
C TYR A 185 -2.89 -15.84 5.82
N LEU A 186 -2.68 -14.94 6.78
CA LEU A 186 -2.02 -15.23 8.06
C LEU A 186 -2.92 -16.02 9.03
N MET A 187 -4.15 -16.36 8.62
CA MET A 187 -5.15 -17.03 9.46
C MET A 187 -5.41 -16.28 10.77
N SER A 188 -5.34 -14.95 10.72
CA SER A 188 -5.62 -14.10 11.87
C SER A 188 -7.09 -14.19 12.26
N GLU A 189 -7.35 -14.28 13.56
CA GLU A 189 -8.70 -14.10 14.12
C GLU A 189 -9.05 -12.61 14.26
N THR A 190 -8.05 -11.73 14.22
CA THR A 190 -8.20 -10.28 14.33
C THR A 190 -8.14 -9.63 12.96
N TYR A 191 -9.17 -8.83 12.65
CA TYR A 191 -9.23 -7.96 11.47
C TYR A 191 -9.39 -6.51 11.95
N ALA A 192 -8.95 -5.54 11.13
CA ALA A 192 -9.20 -4.13 11.39
C ALA A 192 -10.70 -3.83 11.53
N ASP A 193 -11.06 -3.04 12.54
CA ASP A 193 -12.45 -2.62 12.76
C ASP A 193 -12.78 -1.38 11.92
N ALA A 194 -13.10 -1.62 10.65
CA ALA A 194 -13.43 -0.55 9.70
C ALA A 194 -14.68 0.24 10.11
N ARG A 195 -15.65 -0.39 10.80
CA ARG A 195 -16.85 0.31 11.26
C ARG A 195 -16.48 1.34 12.32
N ARG A 196 -15.65 0.95 13.29
CA ARG A 196 -15.14 1.87 14.32
C ARG A 196 -14.36 3.03 13.72
N MET A 197 -13.54 2.80 12.68
CA MET A 197 -12.81 3.86 11.98
C MET A 197 -13.74 4.85 11.28
N ILE A 198 -14.75 4.34 10.55
CA ILE A 198 -15.75 5.17 9.87
C ILE A 198 -16.57 5.99 10.88
N ASP A 199 -17.00 5.36 11.98
CA ASP A 199 -17.75 6.04 13.05
C ASP A 199 -16.91 7.12 13.75
N ALA A 200 -15.59 6.96 13.78
CA ALA A 200 -14.62 7.97 14.24
C ALA A 200 -14.29 9.04 13.17
N GLY A 201 -14.87 8.95 11.97
CA GLY A 201 -14.66 9.91 10.87
C GLY A 201 -13.37 9.69 10.07
N VAL A 202 -12.63 8.61 10.30
CA VAL A 202 -11.39 8.30 9.57
C VAL A 202 -11.73 7.71 8.20
N PRO A 203 -11.26 8.29 7.08
CA PRO A 203 -11.48 7.71 5.75
C PRO A 203 -10.81 6.34 5.62
N VAL A 204 -11.57 5.35 5.17
CA VAL A 204 -11.09 3.96 4.99
C VAL A 204 -10.87 3.65 3.51
N ALA A 205 -9.67 3.22 3.17
CA ALA A 205 -9.31 2.60 1.90
C ALA A 205 -9.04 1.10 2.08
N VAL A 206 -9.06 0.33 0.99
CA VAL A 206 -8.65 -1.08 0.99
C VAL A 206 -7.62 -1.34 -0.10
N ALA A 207 -6.68 -2.23 0.16
CA ALA A 207 -5.68 -2.66 -0.82
C ALA A 207 -5.39 -4.15 -0.70
N THR A 208 -4.73 -4.71 -1.72
CA THR A 208 -4.39 -6.14 -1.76
C THR A 208 -3.25 -6.52 -0.84
N ASP A 209 -2.37 -5.58 -0.47
CA ASP A 209 -1.07 -5.89 0.14
C ASP A 209 -0.33 -6.99 -0.65
N PHE A 210 -0.29 -6.89 -1.98
CA PHE A 210 0.19 -8.01 -2.79
C PHE A 210 1.68 -8.25 -2.54
N ASN A 211 1.98 -9.31 -1.79
CA ASN A 211 3.33 -9.65 -1.39
C ASN A 211 3.47 -11.16 -1.18
N PRO A 212 4.67 -11.73 -1.31
CA PRO A 212 4.87 -13.17 -1.26
C PRO A 212 4.77 -13.79 0.15
N GLY A 213 4.78 -12.98 1.21
CA GLY A 213 4.86 -13.45 2.60
C GLY A 213 3.53 -13.49 3.33
N SER A 214 2.73 -12.42 3.24
CA SER A 214 1.48 -12.27 3.98
C SER A 214 0.26 -12.10 3.09
N CYS A 215 0.35 -11.77 1.80
CA CYS A 215 -0.82 -11.81 0.91
C CYS A 215 -0.48 -12.03 -0.58
N PRO A 216 -0.37 -13.29 -1.04
CA PRO A 216 -0.09 -13.59 -2.45
C PRO A 216 -1.36 -13.50 -3.33
N CYS A 217 -2.18 -12.46 -3.15
CA CYS A 217 -3.40 -12.20 -3.92
C CYS A 217 -3.37 -10.78 -4.49
N PHE A 218 -3.44 -10.64 -5.81
CA PHE A 218 -3.42 -9.32 -6.49
C PHE A 218 -4.82 -8.79 -6.83
N SER A 219 -5.89 -9.53 -6.50
CA SER A 219 -7.26 -9.19 -6.92
C SER A 219 -7.91 -8.17 -5.98
N MET A 220 -8.16 -6.95 -6.47
CA MET A 220 -8.95 -5.96 -5.74
C MET A 220 -10.41 -6.41 -5.54
N GLN A 221 -10.96 -7.22 -6.45
CA GLN A 221 -12.31 -7.77 -6.30
C GLN A 221 -12.39 -8.71 -5.08
N MET A 222 -11.35 -9.51 -4.86
CA MET A 222 -11.22 -10.30 -3.63
C MET A 222 -11.21 -9.39 -2.39
N MET A 223 -10.49 -8.27 -2.44
CA MET A 223 -10.42 -7.32 -1.31
C MET A 223 -11.76 -6.65 -1.04
N ILE A 224 -12.54 -6.31 -2.07
CA ILE A 224 -13.91 -5.78 -1.93
C ILE A 224 -14.80 -6.80 -1.21
N SER A 225 -14.79 -8.07 -1.64
CA SER A 225 -15.55 -9.11 -0.95
C SER A 225 -15.12 -9.31 0.51
N LEU A 226 -13.81 -9.34 0.78
CA LEU A 226 -13.30 -9.50 2.15
C LEU A 226 -13.60 -8.29 3.02
N ALA A 227 -13.58 -7.07 2.46
CA ALA A 227 -13.97 -5.87 3.17
C ALA A 227 -15.43 -5.94 3.64
N CYS A 228 -16.33 -6.48 2.81
CA CYS A 228 -17.71 -6.72 3.23
C CYS A 228 -17.82 -7.85 4.28
N LEU A 229 -17.17 -8.99 4.05
CA LEU A 229 -17.33 -10.18 4.88
C LEU A 229 -16.64 -10.09 6.25
N LYS A 230 -15.47 -9.45 6.31
CA LYS A 230 -14.60 -9.43 7.48
C LYS A 230 -14.52 -8.06 8.14
N LEU A 231 -14.52 -6.99 7.33
CA LEU A 231 -14.46 -5.61 7.84
C LEU A 231 -15.86 -4.97 8.01
N LYS A 232 -16.93 -5.67 7.62
CA LYS A 232 -18.33 -5.24 7.76
C LYS A 232 -18.65 -3.93 7.03
N LEU A 233 -17.93 -3.66 5.94
CA LEU A 233 -18.30 -2.61 5.01
C LEU A 233 -19.53 -3.02 4.18
N THR A 234 -20.39 -2.06 3.88
CA THR A 234 -21.39 -2.24 2.83
C THR A 234 -20.69 -2.33 1.46
N PRO A 235 -21.32 -2.92 0.43
CA PRO A 235 -20.73 -2.95 -0.91
C PRO A 235 -20.34 -1.57 -1.45
N ALA A 236 -21.16 -0.54 -1.19
CA ALA A 236 -20.86 0.83 -1.60
C ALA A 236 -19.63 1.41 -0.87
N GLU A 237 -19.50 1.18 0.44
CA GLU A 237 -18.32 1.56 1.21
C GLU A 237 -17.07 0.82 0.70
N ALA A 238 -17.17 -0.48 0.42
CA ALA A 238 -16.04 -1.27 -0.09
C ALA A 238 -15.58 -0.81 -1.49
N VAL A 239 -16.51 -0.47 -2.39
CA VAL A 239 -16.16 0.10 -3.70
C VAL A 239 -15.54 1.48 -3.53
N THR A 240 -16.07 2.34 -2.66
CA THR A 240 -15.48 3.66 -2.33
C THR A 240 -14.06 3.50 -1.79
N ALA A 241 -13.86 2.57 -0.87
CA ALA A 241 -12.57 2.25 -0.27
C ALA A 241 -11.54 1.77 -1.31
N ALA A 242 -11.98 1.01 -2.31
CA ALA A 242 -11.14 0.47 -3.39
C ALA A 242 -10.95 1.45 -4.57
N THR A 243 -11.59 2.62 -4.57
CA THR A 243 -11.56 3.57 -5.68
C THR A 243 -11.10 4.96 -5.22
N ILE A 244 -12.03 5.83 -4.84
CA ILE A 244 -11.71 7.23 -4.53
C ILE A 244 -10.84 7.36 -3.27
N ASN A 245 -11.10 6.58 -2.22
CA ASN A 245 -10.28 6.65 -1.00
C ASN A 245 -8.87 6.09 -1.25
N ALA A 246 -8.75 5.02 -2.03
CA ALA A 246 -7.46 4.49 -2.46
C ALA A 246 -6.69 5.52 -3.31
N ALA A 247 -7.37 6.29 -4.17
CA ALA A 247 -6.74 7.37 -4.91
C ALA A 247 -6.22 8.48 -3.99
N TYR A 248 -6.96 8.87 -2.95
CA TYR A 248 -6.48 9.81 -1.93
C TYR A 248 -5.31 9.25 -1.11
N ALA A 249 -5.32 7.96 -0.78
CA ALA A 249 -4.20 7.31 -0.11
C ALA A 249 -2.91 7.34 -0.95
N LEU A 250 -3.00 7.57 -2.26
CA LEU A 250 -1.85 7.75 -3.17
C LEU A 250 -1.61 9.21 -3.58
N ASP A 251 -2.31 10.15 -2.95
CA ASP A 251 -2.33 11.57 -3.34
C ASP A 251 -2.63 11.78 -4.83
N ARG A 252 -3.69 11.11 -5.30
CA ARG A 252 -4.22 11.18 -6.68
C ARG A 252 -5.74 11.35 -6.73
N GLY A 253 -6.37 11.69 -5.59
CA GLY A 253 -7.83 11.81 -5.48
C GLY A 253 -8.43 12.91 -6.37
N ASP A 254 -7.62 13.88 -6.79
CA ASP A 254 -7.98 14.92 -7.77
C ASP A 254 -7.96 14.42 -9.23
N ARG A 255 -7.25 13.32 -9.51
CA ARG A 255 -6.96 12.82 -10.86
C ARG A 255 -7.70 11.53 -11.22
N VAL A 256 -7.80 10.58 -10.30
CA VAL A 256 -8.38 9.23 -10.52
C VAL A 256 -9.29 8.83 -9.35
N GLY A 257 -9.91 7.64 -9.45
CA GLY A 257 -10.72 7.04 -8.39
C GLY A 257 -12.22 7.36 -8.46
N SER A 258 -12.65 8.24 -9.36
CA SER A 258 -14.07 8.53 -9.61
C SER A 258 -14.31 8.97 -11.05
N LEU A 259 -15.56 8.87 -11.51
CA LEU A 259 -15.99 9.27 -12.85
C LEU A 259 -16.58 10.68 -12.80
N GLU A 260 -15.71 11.68 -12.90
CA GLU A 260 -16.07 13.10 -12.85
C GLU A 260 -15.47 13.86 -14.04
N PRO A 261 -16.18 14.85 -14.62
CA PRO A 261 -15.60 15.70 -15.66
C PRO A 261 -14.29 16.34 -15.22
N GLY A 262 -13.24 16.19 -16.03
CA GLY A 262 -11.89 16.72 -15.75
C GLY A 262 -10.91 15.69 -15.17
N LYS A 263 -11.39 14.58 -14.60
CA LYS A 263 -10.52 13.47 -14.17
C LYS A 263 -10.05 12.61 -15.34
N GLN A 264 -8.99 11.85 -15.10
CA GLN A 264 -8.44 10.91 -16.08
C GLN A 264 -9.47 9.80 -16.34
N ALA A 265 -9.67 9.46 -17.63
CA ALA A 265 -10.64 8.45 -18.05
C ALA A 265 -10.12 7.02 -17.81
N ASP A 266 -10.02 6.66 -16.54
CA ASP A 266 -9.68 5.32 -16.04
C ASP A 266 -10.94 4.66 -15.49
N LEU A 267 -11.43 3.62 -16.16
CA LEU A 267 -12.68 2.95 -15.78
C LEU A 267 -12.71 1.49 -16.21
N ILE A 268 -13.57 0.72 -15.58
CA ILE A 268 -13.81 -0.68 -15.93
C ILE A 268 -15.26 -0.88 -16.35
N ILE A 269 -15.46 -1.74 -17.33
CA ILE A 269 -16.78 -2.30 -17.65
C ILE A 269 -16.82 -3.69 -17.02
N VAL A 270 -17.82 -3.94 -16.19
CA VAL A 270 -18.00 -5.21 -15.48
C VAL A 270 -19.18 -6.00 -16.05
N ASN A 271 -19.15 -7.33 -15.90
CA ASN A 271 -20.20 -8.26 -16.34
C ASN A 271 -21.35 -8.37 -15.32
N THR A 272 -21.74 -7.25 -14.74
CA THR A 272 -22.88 -7.15 -13.83
C THR A 272 -23.58 -5.80 -14.01
N ILE A 273 -24.87 -5.76 -13.64
CA ILE A 273 -25.69 -4.56 -13.62
C ILE A 273 -25.95 -4.04 -12.19
N ASP A 274 -25.41 -4.74 -11.18
CA ASP A 274 -25.59 -4.44 -9.75
C ASP A 274 -24.23 -4.41 -9.06
N GLU A 275 -23.84 -3.25 -8.53
CA GLU A 275 -22.54 -3.07 -7.88
C GLU A 275 -22.32 -3.98 -6.68
N ARG A 276 -23.41 -4.44 -6.04
CA ARG A 276 -23.33 -5.36 -4.89
C ARG A 276 -22.76 -6.72 -5.28
N GLU A 277 -22.89 -7.11 -6.55
CA GLU A 277 -22.31 -8.35 -7.05
C GLU A 277 -20.77 -8.33 -7.04
N LEU A 278 -20.14 -7.14 -7.07
CA LEU A 278 -18.68 -7.03 -6.91
C LEU A 278 -18.21 -7.49 -5.51
N ALA A 279 -19.06 -7.36 -4.50
CA ALA A 279 -18.79 -7.88 -3.16
C ALA A 279 -19.21 -9.34 -3.00
N CYS A 280 -20.29 -9.78 -3.65
CA CYS A 280 -20.85 -11.13 -3.49
C CYS A 280 -20.13 -12.19 -4.33
N HIS A 281 -19.70 -11.89 -5.56
CA HIS A 281 -19.02 -12.83 -6.44
C HIS A 281 -17.54 -12.98 -6.04
N PHE A 282 -17.33 -13.80 -5.03
CA PHE A 282 -16.02 -14.05 -4.43
C PHE A 282 -15.14 -14.96 -5.31
N GLY A 283 -13.86 -14.59 -5.44
CA GLY A 283 -12.84 -15.43 -6.11
C GLY A 283 -12.93 -15.48 -7.64
N VAL A 284 -13.70 -14.58 -8.27
CA VAL A 284 -13.82 -14.50 -9.73
C VAL A 284 -13.31 -13.16 -10.26
N ASN A 285 -13.24 -13.03 -11.59
CA ASN A 285 -12.99 -11.77 -12.26
C ASN A 285 -14.23 -11.34 -13.06
N ASN A 286 -14.88 -10.27 -12.62
CA ASN A 286 -16.06 -9.68 -13.26
C ASN A 286 -15.71 -8.65 -14.34
N VAL A 287 -14.44 -8.33 -14.56
CA VAL A 287 -14.02 -7.31 -15.53
C VAL A 287 -14.20 -7.83 -16.96
N ARG A 288 -14.89 -7.04 -17.77
CA ARG A 288 -15.06 -7.24 -19.22
C ARG A 288 -14.09 -6.41 -20.03
N THR A 289 -13.85 -5.17 -19.63
CA THR A 289 -13.02 -4.21 -20.36
C THR A 289 -12.39 -3.24 -19.40
N VAL A 290 -11.11 -2.95 -19.62
CA VAL A 290 -10.40 -1.91 -18.89
C VAL A 290 -10.12 -0.77 -19.85
N ILE A 291 -10.39 0.45 -19.39
CA ILE A 291 -10.11 1.68 -20.11
C ILE A 291 -9.14 2.48 -19.26
N LYS A 292 -8.00 2.85 -19.84
CA LYS A 292 -6.95 3.65 -19.22
C LYS A 292 -6.67 4.87 -20.07
N ALA A 293 -6.74 6.06 -19.48
CA ALA A 293 -6.58 7.34 -20.16
C ALA A 293 -7.41 7.43 -21.46
N GLY A 294 -8.64 6.91 -21.41
CA GLY A 294 -9.59 6.91 -22.53
C GLY A 294 -9.34 5.86 -23.63
N LYS A 295 -8.39 4.94 -23.43
CA LYS A 295 -8.10 3.84 -24.38
C LYS A 295 -8.42 2.50 -23.76
N VAL A 296 -9.01 1.60 -24.55
CA VAL A 296 -9.15 0.19 -24.15
C VAL A 296 -7.76 -0.44 -24.14
N VAL A 297 -7.42 -1.13 -23.05
CA VAL A 297 -6.12 -1.77 -22.82
C VAL A 297 -6.27 -3.23 -22.43
#